data_AF-A0A061LE67-F1
#
_entry.id   AF-A0A061LE67-F1
#
_cell.length_a   1.000
_cell.length_b   1.000
_cell.length_c   1.000
_cell.angle_alpha   90.00
_cell.angle_beta   90.00
_cell.angle_gamma   90.00
#
_symmetry.space_group_name_H-M   'P 1'
#
loop_
_entity.id
_entity.type
_entity.pdbx_description
1 polymer ?
#
loop_
_entity_poly.entity_id
_entity_poly.type
_entity_poly.pdbx_seq_one_letter_code
_entity_poly.pdbx_strand_id
1 'polypeptide(L)'
;MKSVSQNTPTIYSATTPENNPPQLVASLVPDEQRISFWPQHFGLIPQWVTLEPRVFGWMDRLCEDYCGGIWNLYTLNNGGAFMAPEPDDDDDETWVLFNVMNGNRAEMSPEAAGIAACLMTYSHHACRTENYAMTVHYYRLRDYALQHPECSAIMRIID
;
A
#
# COMPACT_ATOMS: atom_id res chain seq x y z
N MET A 1 56.73 12.26 -42.17
CA MET A 1 55.44 12.91 -41.85
C MET A 1 54.82 12.14 -40.70
N LYS A 2 54.63 12.78 -39.53
CA LYS A 2 54.13 12.16 -38.30
C LYS A 2 52.59 12.16 -38.35
N SER A 3 51.96 11.01 -38.12
CA SER A 3 50.52 10.95 -37.83
C SER A 3 50.28 11.37 -36.37
N VAL A 4 49.31 12.24 -36.17
CA VAL A 4 48.85 12.68 -34.85
C VAL A 4 47.55 11.94 -34.57
N SER A 5 47.56 10.99 -33.63
CA SER A 5 46.31 10.43 -33.08
C SER A 5 45.66 11.46 -32.16
N GLN A 6 44.40 11.76 -32.43
CA GLN A 6 43.56 12.60 -31.58
C GLN A 6 43.05 11.76 -30.41
N ASN A 7 43.41 12.14 -29.18
CA ASN A 7 42.79 11.64 -27.95
C ASN A 7 41.59 12.54 -27.61
N THR A 8 40.39 11.98 -27.70
CA THR A 8 39.15 12.62 -27.22
C THR A 8 38.98 12.32 -25.73
N PRO A 9 38.75 13.31 -24.85
CA PRO A 9 38.44 13.02 -23.45
C PRO A 9 36.95 12.72 -23.31
N THR A 10 36.62 11.50 -22.90
CA THR A 10 35.27 11.12 -22.48
C THR A 10 34.94 11.86 -21.18
N ILE A 11 33.99 12.81 -21.24
CA ILE A 11 33.42 13.43 -20.04
C ILE A 11 32.43 12.42 -19.44
N TYR A 12 32.86 11.73 -18.37
CA TYR A 12 31.94 11.04 -17.48
C TYR A 12 31.20 12.10 -16.67
N SER A 13 29.94 12.36 -17.03
CA SER A 13 29.04 13.11 -16.16
C SER A 13 28.70 12.24 -14.96
N ALA A 14 29.30 12.56 -13.81
CA ALA A 14 28.92 11.97 -12.54
C ALA A 14 27.60 12.63 -12.09
N THR A 15 26.47 12.05 -12.47
CA THR A 15 25.20 12.31 -11.78
C THR A 15 25.28 11.69 -10.39
N THR A 16 25.31 12.55 -9.38
CA THR A 16 25.08 12.20 -7.98
C THR A 16 23.78 11.38 -7.89
N PRO A 17 23.76 10.19 -7.25
CA PRO A 17 22.49 9.52 -7.00
C PRO A 17 21.70 10.40 -6.03
N GLU A 18 20.53 10.87 -6.45
CA GLU A 18 19.55 11.44 -5.54
C GLU A 18 19.26 10.39 -4.45
N ASN A 19 19.56 10.71 -3.20
CA ASN A 19 19.29 9.85 -2.03
C ASN A 19 17.79 9.76 -1.70
N ASN A 20 16.90 9.96 -2.68
CA ASN A 20 15.47 9.77 -2.45
C ASN A 20 15.18 8.27 -2.34
N PRO A 21 14.33 7.86 -1.38
CA PRO A 21 13.85 6.49 -1.34
C PRO A 21 13.20 6.14 -2.70
N PRO A 22 13.36 4.89 -3.17
CA PRO A 22 12.77 4.49 -4.45
C PRO A 22 11.27 4.74 -4.44
N GLN A 23 10.76 5.32 -5.53
CA GLN A 23 9.34 5.57 -5.72
C GLN A 23 8.58 4.25 -5.70
N LEU A 24 7.61 4.15 -4.79
CA LEU A 24 6.75 2.99 -4.67
C LEU A 24 5.54 3.17 -5.59
N VAL A 25 5.20 2.11 -6.32
CA VAL A 25 4.12 2.11 -7.30
C VAL A 25 3.21 0.93 -7.02
N ALA A 26 1.91 1.20 -6.99
CA ALA A 26 0.86 0.20 -6.97
C ALA A 26 0.43 -0.17 -8.39
N SER A 27 0.33 -1.47 -8.64
CA SER A 27 -0.14 -2.05 -9.90
C SER A 27 -1.40 -2.87 -9.64
N LEU A 28 -2.46 -2.57 -10.38
CA LEU A 28 -3.72 -3.31 -10.34
C LEU A 28 -3.48 -4.77 -10.77
N VAL A 29 -4.06 -5.70 -10.02
CA VAL A 29 -4.03 -7.13 -10.34
C VAL A 29 -5.11 -7.44 -11.38
N PRO A 30 -4.75 -8.00 -12.55
CA PRO A 30 -5.72 -8.38 -13.57
C PRO A 30 -6.72 -9.42 -13.08
N ASP A 31 -7.94 -9.39 -13.62
CA ASP A 31 -9.03 -10.27 -13.22
C ASP A 31 -8.67 -11.76 -13.24
N GLU A 32 -7.90 -12.20 -14.23
CA GLU A 32 -7.50 -13.61 -14.35
C GLU A 32 -6.58 -14.08 -13.21
N GLN A 33 -5.89 -13.13 -12.54
CA GLN A 33 -4.94 -13.41 -11.47
C GLN A 33 -5.53 -13.24 -10.07
N ARG A 34 -6.74 -12.64 -9.96
CA ARG A 34 -7.38 -12.34 -8.66
C ARG A 34 -7.57 -13.58 -7.79
N ILE A 35 -7.93 -14.72 -8.40
CA ILE A 35 -8.13 -15.98 -7.65
C ILE A 35 -6.84 -16.50 -6.99
N SER A 36 -5.67 -16.17 -7.55
CA SER A 36 -4.38 -16.59 -7.03
C SER A 36 -3.72 -15.57 -6.11
N PHE A 37 -4.24 -14.35 -6.02
CA PHE A 37 -3.63 -13.25 -5.26
C PHE A 37 -3.32 -13.61 -3.81
N TRP A 38 -4.33 -14.00 -3.02
CA TRP A 38 -4.16 -14.32 -1.61
C TRP A 38 -3.18 -15.48 -1.36
N PRO A 39 -3.33 -16.67 -1.99
CA PRO A 39 -2.38 -17.75 -1.79
C PRO A 39 -0.97 -17.41 -2.30
N GLN A 40 -0.83 -16.63 -3.38
CA GLN A 40 0.48 -16.25 -3.92
C GLN A 40 1.24 -15.28 -3.03
N HIS A 41 0.56 -14.25 -2.49
CA HIS A 41 1.22 -13.18 -1.72
C HIS A 41 1.23 -13.44 -0.21
N PHE A 42 0.22 -14.15 0.31
CA PHE A 42 0.02 -14.37 1.75
C PHE A 42 -0.03 -15.85 2.16
N GLY A 43 0.13 -16.81 1.24
CA GLY A 43 -0.08 -18.23 1.51
C GLY A 43 0.78 -18.86 2.62
N LEU A 44 1.90 -18.22 2.98
CA LEU A 44 2.78 -18.65 4.08
C LEU A 44 2.35 -18.10 5.46
N ILE A 45 1.35 -17.23 5.50
CA ILE A 45 0.86 -16.59 6.72
C ILE A 45 -0.27 -17.45 7.32
N PRO A 46 -0.21 -17.82 8.61
CA PRO A 46 -1.30 -18.53 9.26
C PRO A 46 -2.64 -17.78 9.11
N GLN A 47 -3.70 -18.49 8.76
CA GLN A 47 -5.06 -17.93 8.59
C GLN A 47 -5.13 -16.83 7.51
N TRP A 48 -4.29 -16.87 6.48
CA TRP A 48 -4.29 -15.91 5.36
C TRP A 48 -5.66 -15.78 4.68
N VAL A 49 -6.45 -16.87 4.61
CA VAL A 49 -7.83 -16.87 4.08
C VAL A 49 -8.77 -15.92 4.82
N THR A 50 -8.41 -15.49 6.03
CA THR A 50 -9.21 -14.57 6.84
C THR A 50 -8.76 -13.11 6.69
N LEU A 51 -7.72 -12.82 5.91
CA LEU A 51 -7.21 -11.44 5.77
C LEU A 51 -8.23 -10.55 5.07
N GLU A 52 -8.79 -10.98 3.94
CA GLU A 52 -9.83 -10.26 3.21
C GLU A 52 -11.05 -9.89 4.08
N PRO A 53 -11.74 -10.85 4.74
CA PRO A 53 -12.86 -10.48 5.60
C PRO A 53 -12.46 -9.64 6.83
N ARG A 54 -11.19 -9.70 7.26
CA ARG A 54 -10.69 -8.81 8.31
C ARG A 54 -10.49 -7.37 7.82
N VAL A 55 -10.04 -7.17 6.59
CA VAL A 55 -9.95 -5.83 5.97
C VAL A 55 -11.34 -5.22 5.90
N PHE A 56 -12.33 -5.94 5.39
CA PHE A 56 -13.72 -5.48 5.38
C PHE A 56 -14.23 -5.17 6.79
N GLY A 57 -13.98 -6.05 7.75
CA GLY A 57 -14.39 -5.80 9.14
C GLY A 57 -13.66 -4.63 9.81
N TRP A 58 -12.48 -4.23 9.36
CA TRP A 58 -11.85 -2.98 9.80
C TRP A 58 -12.49 -1.77 9.12
N MET A 59 -12.80 -1.88 7.83
CA MET A 59 -13.50 -0.84 7.09
C MET A 59 -14.87 -0.51 7.74
N ASP A 60 -15.67 -1.54 8.06
CA ASP A 60 -16.97 -1.40 8.74
C ASP A 60 -16.86 -0.72 10.12
N ARG A 61 -15.71 -0.83 10.78
CA ARG A 61 -15.48 -0.19 12.09
C ARG A 61 -15.02 1.26 11.97
N LEU A 62 -14.31 1.57 10.89
CA LEU A 62 -13.69 2.88 10.67
C LEU A 62 -14.65 3.84 9.98
N CYS A 63 -15.51 3.37 9.07
CA CYS A 63 -16.42 4.22 8.33
C CYS A 63 -17.87 3.82 8.63
N GLU A 64 -18.61 4.72 9.27
CA GLU A 64 -20.00 4.49 9.66
C GLU A 64 -20.95 4.44 8.46
N ASP A 65 -20.64 5.21 7.42
CA ASP A 65 -21.44 5.30 6.19
C ASP A 65 -20.98 4.30 5.11
N TYR A 66 -20.05 3.40 5.42
CA TYR A 66 -19.55 2.43 4.46
C TYR A 66 -20.61 1.36 4.14
N CYS A 67 -21.07 1.36 2.89
CA CYS A 67 -22.08 0.42 2.40
C CYS A 67 -21.50 -0.78 1.63
N GLY A 68 -20.18 -0.98 1.67
CA GLY A 68 -19.50 -1.93 0.78
C GLY A 68 -18.92 -1.24 -0.44
N GLY A 69 -18.72 -2.00 -1.51
CA GLY A 69 -18.18 -1.51 -2.78
C GLY A 69 -17.46 -2.61 -3.54
N ILE A 70 -17.03 -2.31 -4.76
CA ILE A 70 -16.11 -3.17 -5.50
C ILE A 70 -14.71 -2.86 -4.97
N TRP A 71 -13.93 -3.90 -4.68
CA TRP A 71 -12.55 -3.75 -4.21
C TRP A 71 -11.58 -4.29 -5.23
N ASN A 72 -10.54 -3.53 -5.50
CA ASN A 72 -9.43 -3.90 -6.33
C ASN A 72 -8.25 -4.41 -5.52
N LEU A 73 -7.50 -5.33 -6.13
CA LEU A 73 -6.31 -5.93 -5.54
C LEU A 73 -5.09 -5.29 -6.19
N TYR A 74 -4.09 -4.95 -5.38
CA TYR A 74 -2.92 -4.22 -5.82
C TYR A 74 -1.65 -4.91 -5.36
N THR A 75 -0.63 -4.87 -6.20
CA THR A 75 0.75 -5.27 -5.86
C THR A 75 1.66 -4.06 -5.88
N LEU A 76 2.65 -4.05 -4.99
CA LEU A 76 3.65 -2.98 -4.90
C LEU A 76 4.98 -3.48 -5.46
N ASN A 77 5.71 -2.59 -6.12
CA ASN A 77 7.06 -2.89 -6.66
C ASN A 77 8.11 -3.26 -5.58
N ASN A 78 7.84 -3.00 -4.29
CA ASN A 78 8.64 -3.48 -3.16
C ASN A 78 8.25 -4.90 -2.67
N GLY A 79 7.33 -5.57 -3.36
CA GLY A 79 6.80 -6.89 -3.01
C GLY A 79 5.67 -6.86 -1.97
N GLY A 80 5.13 -5.68 -1.65
CA GLY A 80 3.91 -5.55 -0.87
C GLY A 80 2.66 -5.87 -1.70
N ALA A 81 1.54 -6.06 -1.02
CA ALA A 81 0.25 -6.28 -1.66
C ALA A 81 -0.85 -5.74 -0.73
N PHE A 82 -1.93 -5.22 -1.29
CA PHE A 82 -3.07 -4.70 -0.54
C PHE A 82 -4.35 -4.74 -1.38
N MET A 83 -5.45 -4.34 -0.76
CA MET A 83 -6.73 -4.13 -1.45
C MET A 83 -7.30 -2.78 -1.05
N ALA A 84 -8.00 -2.14 -1.98
CA ALA A 84 -8.70 -0.90 -1.74
C ALA A 84 -9.99 -0.83 -2.58
N PRO A 85 -10.99 -0.05 -2.19
CA PRO A 85 -12.14 0.24 -3.03
C PRO A 85 -11.72 0.69 -4.43
N GLU A 86 -12.50 0.31 -5.43
CA GLU A 86 -12.38 0.86 -6.77
C GLU A 86 -12.65 2.37 -6.74
N PRO A 87 -11.82 3.20 -7.39
CA PRO A 87 -12.16 4.61 -7.55
C PRO A 87 -13.44 4.73 -8.38
N ASP A 88 -14.40 5.49 -7.88
CA ASP A 88 -15.58 5.87 -8.67
C ASP A 88 -15.18 6.87 -9.77
N ASP A 89 -16.06 7.10 -10.75
CA ASP A 89 -15.85 8.11 -11.81
C ASP A 89 -15.77 9.56 -11.27
N ASP A 90 -16.03 9.74 -9.97
CA ASP A 90 -15.92 11.00 -9.24
C ASP A 90 -14.64 11.01 -8.39
N ASP A 91 -13.56 11.55 -8.96
CA ASP A 91 -12.24 11.66 -8.32
C ASP A 91 -12.25 12.47 -7.01
N ASP A 92 -13.35 13.15 -6.68
CA ASP A 92 -13.52 13.96 -5.47
C ASP A 92 -14.26 13.22 -4.33
N GLU A 93 -14.60 11.93 -4.50
CA GLU A 93 -15.25 11.16 -3.44
C GLU A 93 -14.37 11.10 -2.17
N THR A 94 -14.91 11.57 -1.05
CA THR A 94 -14.21 11.63 0.23
C THR A 94 -15.00 10.90 1.30
N TRP A 95 -14.34 9.98 2.01
CA TRP A 95 -14.92 9.22 3.11
C TRP A 95 -14.44 9.77 4.45
N VAL A 96 -15.35 9.79 5.43
CA VAL A 96 -15.03 10.24 6.79
C VAL A 96 -14.88 9.04 7.71
N LEU A 97 -13.64 8.78 8.13
CA LEU A 97 -13.30 7.67 9.01
C LEU A 97 -13.15 8.15 10.46
N PHE A 98 -13.54 7.30 11.40
CA PHE A 98 -13.38 7.47 12.83
C PHE A 98 -12.85 6.19 13.47
N ASN A 99 -11.72 6.29 14.18
CA ASN A 99 -11.16 5.18 14.92
C ASN A 99 -11.44 5.35 16.42
N VAL A 100 -12.31 4.50 16.96
CA VAL A 100 -12.69 4.51 18.39
C VAL A 100 -11.49 4.24 19.31
N MET A 101 -10.46 3.53 18.83
CA MET A 101 -9.31 3.13 19.65
C MET A 101 -8.40 4.31 20.03
N ASN A 102 -8.25 5.29 19.13
CA ASN A 102 -7.43 6.49 19.34
C ASN A 102 -8.26 7.78 19.42
N GLY A 103 -9.55 7.74 19.08
CA GLY A 103 -10.44 8.89 19.07
C GLY A 103 -10.23 9.84 17.89
N ASN A 104 -9.44 9.45 16.88
CA ASN A 104 -9.14 10.29 15.73
C ASN A 104 -10.20 10.16 14.64
N ARG A 105 -10.48 11.29 14.00
CA ARG A 105 -11.23 11.40 12.75
C ARG A 105 -10.30 11.85 11.63
N ALA A 106 -10.49 11.30 10.44
CA ALA A 106 -9.78 11.69 9.22
C ALA A 106 -10.73 11.59 8.01
N GLU A 107 -10.57 12.53 7.08
CA GLU A 107 -11.23 12.52 5.78
C GLU A 107 -10.20 12.10 4.75
N MET A 108 -10.54 11.13 3.89
CA MET A 108 -9.63 10.60 2.87
C MET A 108 -10.39 9.92 1.73
N SER A 109 -9.72 9.70 0.61
CA SER A 109 -10.25 8.96 -0.53
C SER A 109 -10.58 7.49 -0.18
N PRO A 110 -11.41 6.82 -0.99
CA PRO A 110 -11.63 5.38 -0.85
C PRO A 110 -10.32 4.58 -0.91
N GLU A 111 -9.37 4.94 -1.78
CA GLU A 111 -8.05 4.29 -1.86
C GLU A 111 -7.30 4.38 -0.53
N ALA A 112 -7.18 5.60 0.01
CA ALA A 112 -6.50 5.85 1.28
C ALA A 112 -7.17 5.11 2.45
N ALA A 113 -8.51 5.04 2.46
CA ALA A 113 -9.27 4.27 3.44
C ALA A 113 -8.95 2.77 3.36
N GLY A 114 -8.87 2.21 2.16
CA GLY A 114 -8.46 0.82 1.91
C GLY A 114 -7.05 0.52 2.41
N ILE A 115 -6.10 1.43 2.17
CA ILE A 115 -4.72 1.35 2.69
C ILE A 115 -4.73 1.33 4.23
N ALA A 116 -5.48 2.23 4.86
CA ALA A 116 -5.58 2.30 6.32
C ALA A 116 -6.18 1.00 6.92
N ALA A 117 -7.26 0.48 6.35
CA ALA A 117 -7.88 -0.77 6.78
C ALA A 117 -6.93 -1.98 6.62
N CYS A 118 -6.16 -2.03 5.52
CA CYS A 118 -5.12 -3.03 5.33
C CYS A 118 -4.01 -2.91 6.39
N LEU A 119 -3.52 -1.71 6.69
CA LEU A 119 -2.50 -1.50 7.72
C LEU A 119 -2.95 -1.96 9.10
N MET A 120 -4.18 -1.63 9.50
CA MET A 120 -4.78 -2.12 10.76
C MET A 120 -4.92 -3.64 10.78
N THR A 121 -5.31 -4.22 9.65
CA THR A 121 -5.41 -5.68 9.52
C THR A 121 -4.05 -6.34 9.69
N TYR A 122 -3.02 -5.80 9.03
CA TYR A 122 -1.71 -6.43 8.97
C TYR A 122 -0.96 -6.31 10.30
N SER A 123 -1.05 -5.16 10.97
CA SER A 123 -0.48 -4.97 12.31
C SER A 123 -1.11 -5.93 13.32
N HIS A 124 -2.45 -5.96 13.39
CA HIS A 124 -3.18 -6.82 14.31
C HIS A 124 -2.90 -8.30 14.03
N HIS A 125 -2.87 -8.71 12.75
CA HIS A 125 -2.61 -10.10 12.39
C HIS A 125 -1.16 -10.51 12.67
N ALA A 126 -0.19 -9.63 12.44
CA ALA A 126 1.21 -9.86 12.79
C ALA A 126 1.38 -10.06 14.30
N CYS A 127 0.79 -9.19 15.13
CA CYS A 127 0.83 -9.35 16.58
C CYS A 127 0.14 -10.63 17.06
N ARG A 128 -1.01 -10.98 16.49
CA ARG A 128 -1.77 -12.19 16.88
C ARG A 128 -1.06 -13.49 16.53
N THR A 129 -0.35 -13.52 15.40
CA THR A 129 0.27 -14.74 14.87
C THR A 129 1.77 -14.83 15.13
N GLU A 130 2.38 -13.76 15.64
CA GLU A 130 3.83 -13.58 15.78
C GLU A 130 4.60 -13.91 14.49
N ASN A 131 3.97 -13.65 13.34
CA ASN A 131 4.49 -14.04 12.04
C ASN A 131 5.29 -12.90 11.39
N TYR A 132 6.59 -13.13 11.16
CA TYR A 132 7.48 -12.16 10.55
C TYR A 132 7.08 -11.82 9.10
N ALA A 133 6.57 -12.77 8.31
CA ALA A 133 6.14 -12.48 6.94
C ALA A 133 4.96 -11.50 6.90
N MET A 134 4.03 -11.58 7.86
CA MET A 134 2.96 -10.58 8.02
C MET A 134 3.51 -9.21 8.42
N THR A 135 4.53 -9.19 9.30
CA THR A 135 5.22 -7.95 9.70
C THR A 135 5.89 -7.27 8.51
N VAL A 136 6.52 -8.06 7.62
CA VAL A 136 7.11 -7.55 6.37
C VAL A 136 6.05 -6.94 5.45
N HIS A 137 4.88 -7.58 5.30
CA HIS A 137 3.77 -7.00 4.53
C HIS A 137 3.27 -5.68 5.12
N TYR A 138 3.15 -5.59 6.45
CA TYR A 138 2.83 -4.32 7.12
C TYR A 138 3.83 -3.22 6.77
N TYR A 139 5.13 -3.46 6.90
CA TYR A 139 6.14 -2.44 6.61
C TYR A 139 6.18 -2.05 5.12
N ARG A 140 6.05 -3.00 4.20
CA ARG A 140 6.00 -2.72 2.76
C ARG A 140 4.82 -1.82 2.38
N LEU A 141 3.65 -2.05 2.97
CA LEU A 141 2.48 -1.20 2.75
C LEU A 141 2.63 0.14 3.47
N ARG A 142 3.22 0.17 4.66
CA ARG A 142 3.49 1.41 5.41
C ARG A 142 4.43 2.32 4.64
N ASP A 143 5.48 1.78 4.01
CA ASP A 143 6.38 2.57 3.18
C ASP A 143 5.65 3.21 1.99
N TYR A 144 4.70 2.49 1.38
CA TYR A 144 3.84 3.05 0.32
C TYR A 144 2.93 4.15 0.87
N ALA A 145 2.28 3.91 2.01
CA ALA A 145 1.43 4.89 2.66
C ALA A 145 2.18 6.19 3.06
N LEU A 146 3.46 6.08 3.43
CA LEU A 146 4.32 7.23 3.73
C LEU A 146 4.68 8.08 2.49
N GLN A 147 4.57 7.52 1.28
CA GLN A 147 4.75 8.23 0.01
C GLN A 147 3.42 8.69 -0.60
N HIS A 148 2.28 8.29 -0.04
CA HIS A 148 0.95 8.61 -0.55
C HIS A 148 0.61 10.10 -0.33
N PRO A 149 -0.07 10.79 -1.26
CA PRO A 149 -0.50 12.19 -1.09
C PRO A 149 -1.29 12.42 0.21
N GLU A 150 -2.08 11.44 0.61
CA GLU A 150 -2.92 11.47 1.83
C GLU A 150 -2.27 10.81 3.06
N CYS A 151 -0.93 10.68 3.07
CA CYS A 151 -0.17 10.08 4.17
C CYS A 151 -0.60 10.59 5.56
N SER A 152 -0.82 11.89 5.71
CA SER A 152 -1.23 12.47 7.00
C SER A 152 -2.56 11.93 7.50
N ALA A 153 -3.53 11.72 6.60
CA ALA A 153 -4.85 11.20 6.95
C ALA A 153 -4.77 9.71 7.30
N ILE A 154 -4.04 8.93 6.49
CA ILE A 154 -3.80 7.50 6.72
C ILE A 154 -3.08 7.28 8.05
N MET A 155 -1.99 8.01 8.33
CA MET A 155 -1.23 7.83 9.58
C MET A 155 -2.02 8.29 10.79
N ARG A 156 -2.83 9.35 10.66
CA ARG A 156 -3.68 9.86 11.74
C ARG A 156 -4.75 8.84 12.17
N ILE A 157 -5.36 8.13 11.23
CA ILE A 157 -6.45 7.20 11.56
C ILE A 157 -5.93 5.92 12.23
N ILE A 158 -4.69 5.51 11.93
CA ILE A 158 -4.07 4.26 12.43
C ILE A 158 -3.14 4.44 13.65
N ASP A 159 -2.94 5.68 14.12
CA ASP A 159 -2.09 6.03 15.28
C ASP A 159 -2.50 5.27 16.55
#